data_AF-A0A1C6W2V9-F1
#
_entry.id   AF-A0A1C6W2V9-F1
#
_cell.length_a   1.000
_cell.length_b   1.000
_cell.length_c   1.000
_cell.angle_alpha   90.00
_cell.angle_beta   90.00
_cell.angle_gamma   90.00
#
_symmetry.space_group_name_H-M   'P 1'
#
loop_
_entity.id
_entity.type
_entity.pdbx_description
1 polymer ?
#
loop_
_entity_poly.entity_id
_entity_poly.type
_entity_poly.pdbx_seq_one_letter_code
_entity_poly.pdbx_strand_id
1 'polypeptide(L)'
;MRNGNPDRAGVMLTETEGRLRVELEATPWGAPRRWRRPPAVWLRYGEWVRWQVNYRFSWPAARGGAWSYRLDTLNLAYGPTTVDVFTGSPTRHVDERALLR
;
A
#
# COMPACT_ATOMS: atom_id res chain seq x y z
N MET A 1 7.43 15.89 -7.15
CA MET A 1 6.27 15.65 -6.26
C MET A 1 5.05 16.25 -6.93
N ARG A 2 4.10 15.45 -7.42
CA ARG A 2 2.83 15.96 -7.96
C ARG A 2 1.71 15.52 -7.00
N ASN A 3 0.97 16.52 -6.54
CA ASN A 3 -0.37 16.54 -5.95
C ASN A 3 -0.90 15.19 -5.43
N GLY A 4 -0.95 15.06 -4.09
CA GLY A 4 -1.91 14.37 -3.19
C GLY A 4 -2.81 13.21 -3.63
N ASN A 5 -2.68 12.71 -4.84
CA ASN A 5 -3.34 11.54 -5.37
C ASN A 5 -2.26 10.44 -5.30
N PRO A 6 -2.45 9.34 -4.57
CA PRO A 6 -1.55 8.21 -4.70
C PRO A 6 -1.48 7.90 -6.20
N ASP A 7 -0.26 7.79 -6.73
CA ASP A 7 -0.07 7.42 -8.13
C ASP A 7 -0.93 6.17 -8.40
N ARG A 8 -1.85 6.24 -9.37
CA ARG A 8 -2.70 5.09 -9.74
C ARG A 8 -1.84 3.86 -10.06
N ALA A 9 -0.57 4.08 -10.45
CA ALA A 9 0.45 3.07 -10.71
C ALA A 9 1.02 2.35 -9.46
N GLY A 10 0.31 2.35 -8.33
CA GLY A 10 0.78 1.75 -7.07
C GLY A 10 -0.12 0.70 -6.45
N VAL A 11 -1.37 0.56 -6.93
CA VAL A 11 -2.37 -0.37 -6.38
C VAL A 11 -3.15 -1.03 -7.50
N MET A 12 -3.09 -2.36 -7.57
CA MET A 12 -3.91 -3.17 -8.46
C MET A 12 -5.16 -3.63 -7.71
N LEU A 13 -6.32 -3.41 -8.35
CA LEU A 13 -7.62 -3.81 -7.84
C LEU A 13 -8.23 -4.84 -8.78
N THR A 14 -8.62 -5.99 -8.25
CA THR A 14 -9.27 -7.05 -9.04
C THR A 14 -10.48 -7.56 -8.29
N GLU A 15 -11.66 -7.44 -8.90
CA GLU A 15 -12.89 -8.00 -8.34
C GLU A 15 -13.09 -9.43 -8.85
N THR A 16 -13.38 -10.36 -7.96
CA THR A 16 -13.62 -11.77 -8.28
C THR A 16 -14.58 -12.37 -7.27
N GLU A 17 -15.68 -12.97 -7.74
CA GLU A 17 -16.69 -13.63 -6.89
C GLU A 17 -17.20 -12.75 -5.73
N GLY A 18 -17.49 -11.47 -5.99
CA GLY A 18 -17.99 -10.54 -4.97
C GLY A 18 -16.97 -10.19 -3.88
N ARG A 19 -15.68 -10.38 -4.15
CA ARG A 19 -14.57 -9.97 -3.29
C ARG A 19 -13.61 -9.07 -4.07
N LEU A 20 -13.06 -8.09 -3.39
CA LEU A 20 -12.05 -7.19 -3.95
C LEU A 20 -10.66 -7.63 -3.50
N ARG A 21 -9.82 -8.00 -4.46
CA ARG A 21 -8.38 -8.20 -4.28
C ARG A 21 -7.67 -6.85 -4.37
N VAL A 22 -6.95 -6.49 -3.32
CA VAL A 22 -6.15 -5.28 -3.21
C VAL A 22 -4.69 -5.67 -3.17
N GLU A 23 -3.93 -5.29 -4.19
CA GLU A 23 -2.51 -5.60 -4.28
C GLU A 23 -1.70 -4.32 -4.48
N LEU A 24 -0.58 -4.18 -3.76
CA LEU A 24 0.33 -3.06 -3.99
C LEU A 24 1.33 -3.41 -5.09
N GLU A 25 1.39 -2.60 -6.13
CA GLU A 25 2.36 -2.77 -7.20
C GLU A 25 3.78 -2.60 -6.64
N ALA A 26 4.65 -3.57 -6.94
CA ALA A 26 6.04 -3.53 -6.51
C ALA A 26 6.79 -2.50 -7.35
N THR A 27 7.15 -1.36 -6.76
CA THR A 27 7.99 -0.38 -7.46
C THR A 27 9.36 -1.00 -7.78
N PRO A 28 9.83 -0.96 -9.04
CA PRO A 28 11.12 -1.53 -9.43
C PRO A 28 12.31 -0.82 -8.76
N TRP A 29 12.10 0.38 -8.23
CA TRP A 29 13.10 1.23 -7.59
C TRP A 29 13.14 1.08 -6.06
N GLY A 30 12.23 0.27 -5.48
CA GLY A 30 12.18 0.00 -4.06
C GLY A 30 13.29 -0.97 -3.65
N ALA A 31 14.20 -0.52 -2.77
CA ALA A 31 15.31 -1.30 -2.25
C ALA A 31 15.17 -1.53 -0.72
N PRO A 32 15.37 -2.75 -0.20
CA PRO A 32 15.66 -3.98 -0.94
C PRO A 32 14.43 -4.46 -1.71
N ARG A 33 14.64 -5.19 -2.82
CA ARG A 33 13.60 -5.97 -3.48
C ARG A 33 13.02 -6.93 -2.45
N ARG A 34 11.85 -6.61 -1.89
CA ARG A 34 11.19 -7.44 -0.88
C ARG A 34 10.61 -8.67 -1.61
N TRP A 35 11.34 -9.79 -1.58
CA TRP A 35 10.89 -11.08 -2.08
C TRP A 35 9.57 -11.57 -1.45
N ARG A 36 9.19 -11.02 -0.29
CA ARG A 36 7.96 -11.30 0.44
C ARG A 36 7.29 -10.01 0.88
N ARG A 37 6.81 -9.20 -0.06
CA ARG A 37 5.76 -8.23 0.28
C ARG A 37 4.52 -9.02 0.74
N PRO A 38 3.73 -8.55 1.73
CA PRO A 38 2.49 -9.23 2.08
C PRO A 38 1.67 -9.49 0.82
N PRO A 39 1.14 -10.72 0.64
CA PRO A 39 0.31 -11.02 -0.51
C PRO A 39 -0.91 -10.09 -0.53
N ALA A 40 -1.52 -9.95 -1.71
CA ALA A 40 -2.74 -9.16 -1.88
C ALA A 40 -3.77 -9.43 -0.77
N VAL A 41 -4.44 -8.37 -0.32
CA VAL A 41 -5.49 -8.41 0.70
C VAL A 41 -6.83 -8.59 0.01
N TRP A 42 -7.64 -9.54 0.50
CA TRP A 42 -9.01 -9.69 0.04
C TRP A 42 -9.98 -8.99 0.98
N LEU A 43 -10.92 -8.23 0.38
CA LEU A 43 -12.02 -7.57 1.06
C LEU A 43 -13.36 -8.15 0.59
N ARG A 44 -14.27 -8.36 1.53
CA ARG A 44 -15.70 -8.56 1.26
C ARG A 44 -16.41 -7.21 1.20
N TYR A 45 -17.59 -7.18 0.59
CA TYR A 45 -18.41 -5.98 0.55
C TYR A 45 -18.69 -5.45 1.98
N GLY A 46 -18.49 -4.16 2.19
CA GLY A 46 -18.55 -3.50 3.50
C GLY A 46 -17.26 -3.55 4.32
N GLU A 47 -16.25 -4.34 3.90
CA GLU A 47 -14.94 -4.35 4.57
C GLU A 47 -14.03 -3.24 4.02
N TRP A 48 -13.11 -2.80 4.87
CA TRP A 48 -12.03 -1.90 4.51
C TRP A 48 -10.67 -2.33 5.09
N VAL A 49 -9.61 -1.90 4.43
CA VAL A 49 -8.22 -2.14 4.80
C VAL A 49 -7.51 -0.83 5.14
N ARG A 50 -6.68 -0.87 6.19
CA ARG A 50 -5.57 0.08 6.39
C ARG A 50 -4.26 -0.64 6.13
N TRP A 51 -3.51 -0.16 5.16
CA TRP A 51 -2.20 -0.70 4.81
C TRP A 51 -1.13 0.37 4.97
N GLN A 52 -0.24 0.18 5.93
CA GLN A 52 0.87 1.09 6.23
C GLN A 52 2.12 0.56 5.55
N VAL A 53 2.62 1.31 4.57
CA VAL A 53 3.65 0.86 3.63
C VAL A 53 4.92 1.66 3.86
N ASN A 54 6.04 0.96 4.00
CA ASN A 54 7.36 1.58 4.14
C ASN A 54 8.17 1.34 2.85
N TYR A 55 8.44 2.42 2.13
CA TYR A 55 9.31 2.43 0.96
C TYR A 55 10.68 2.99 1.31
N ARG A 56 11.70 2.27 0.87
CA ARG A 56 13.10 2.69 0.89
C ARG A 56 13.58 2.68 -0.55
N PHE A 57 14.18 3.78 -0.99
CA PHE A 57 14.75 3.89 -2.32
C PHE A 57 16.24 4.15 -2.17
N SER A 58 17.06 3.37 -2.86
CA SER A 58 18.45 3.71 -3.10
C SER A 58 18.54 4.41 -4.45
N TRP A 59 19.35 5.47 -4.52
CA TRP A 59 19.61 6.18 -5.77
C TRP A 59 21.09 6.07 -6.12
N PRO A 60 21.56 4.91 -6.63
CA PRO A 60 22.99 4.67 -6.83
C PRO A 60 23.65 5.66 -7.78
N ALA A 61 22.93 6.08 -8.84
CA ALA A 61 23.48 6.93 -9.90
C ALA A 61 23.11 8.42 -9.79
N ALA A 62 22.04 8.78 -9.06
CA ALA A 62 21.45 10.12 -9.16
C ALA A 62 21.75 11.06 -7.97
N ARG A 63 22.23 10.54 -6.82
CA ARG A 63 22.49 11.34 -5.61
C ARG A 63 23.64 10.80 -4.76
N GLY A 64 24.74 10.34 -5.38
CA GLY A 64 25.92 9.87 -4.64
C GLY A 64 25.64 8.72 -3.68
N GLY A 65 24.68 7.83 -4.00
CA GLY A 65 24.27 6.74 -3.11
C GLY A 65 23.31 7.14 -1.99
N ALA A 66 22.70 8.34 -2.05
CA ALA A 66 21.73 8.76 -1.05
C ALA A 66 20.50 7.85 -0.99
N TRP A 67 20.03 7.65 0.24
CA TRP A 67 18.79 6.95 0.54
C TRP A 67 17.65 7.94 0.66
N SER A 68 16.47 7.57 0.16
CA SER A 68 15.23 8.28 0.48
C SER A 68 14.19 7.31 1.04
N TYR A 69 13.43 7.79 2.02
CA TYR A 69 12.39 7.04 2.69
C TYR A 69 11.03 7.67 2.36
N ARG A 70 10.02 6.84 2.12
CA ARG A 70 8.62 7.27 1.98
C ARG A 70 7.73 6.34 2.77
N LEU A 71 6.85 6.91 3.59
CA LEU A 71 5.84 6.18 4.32
C LEU A 71 4.47 6.54 3.75
N ASP A 72 3.77 5.53 3.23
CA ASP A 72 2.43 5.69 2.68
C ASP A 72 1.41 4.95 3.55
N THR A 73 0.18 5.44 3.60
CA THR A 73 -0.96 4.71 4.18
C THR A 73 -2.07 4.63 3.15
N LEU A 74 -2.46 3.41 2.77
CA LEU A 74 -3.62 3.14 1.95
C LEU A 74 -4.81 2.82 2.85
N ASN A 75 -5.85 3.63 2.79
CA ASN A 75 -7.16 3.31 3.33
C ASN A 75 -8.10 3.02 2.16
N LEU A 76 -8.68 1.82 2.10
CA LEU A 76 -9.56 1.41 1.01
C LEU A 76 -10.74 0.62 1.56
N ALA A 77 -11.95 1.04 1.24
CA ALA A 77 -13.19 0.33 1.54
C ALA A 77 -13.78 -0.26 0.25
N TYR A 78 -14.37 -1.45 0.36
CA TYR A 78 -15.11 -2.06 -0.74
C TYR A 78 -16.62 -1.90 -0.51
N GLY A 79 -17.25 -1.08 -1.35
CA GLY A 79 -18.66 -0.71 -1.23
C GLY A 79 -18.88 0.70 -0.69
N PRO A 80 -20.15 1.19 -0.67
CA PRO A 80 -20.51 2.50 -0.15
C PRO A 80 -20.16 2.61 1.33
N THR A 81 -19.52 3.70 1.70
CA THR A 81 -19.17 4.00 3.09
C THR A 81 -18.99 5.50 3.26
N THR A 82 -18.96 5.95 4.52
CA THR A 82 -18.68 7.33 4.88
C THR A 82 -17.20 7.50 5.21
N VAL A 83 -16.67 8.72 5.06
CA VAL A 83 -15.22 8.97 5.17
C VAL A 83 -14.68 8.71 6.59
N ASP A 84 -15.55 8.85 7.60
CA ASP A 84 -15.25 8.58 9.01
C ASP A 84 -14.96 7.09 9.29
N VAL A 85 -15.36 6.17 8.41
CA VAL A 85 -15.01 4.74 8.56
C VAL A 85 -13.49 4.56 8.72
N PHE A 86 -12.72 5.40 8.04
CA PHE A 86 -11.26 5.36 8.06
C PHE A 86 -10.64 5.92 9.33
N THR A 87 -11.43 6.46 10.26
CA THR A 87 -10.96 6.87 11.59
C THR A 87 -11.09 5.75 12.63
N GLY A 88 -11.91 4.74 12.35
CA GLY A 88 -12.13 3.59 13.22
C GLY A 88 -11.10 2.47 13.07
N SER A 89 -11.45 1.31 13.62
CA SER A 89 -10.67 0.09 13.52
C SER A 89 -10.86 -0.58 12.15
N PRO A 90 -9.78 -0.87 11.40
CA PRO A 90 -9.89 -1.54 10.11
C PRO A 90 -10.26 -3.00 10.26
N THR A 91 -11.11 -3.50 9.34
CA THR A 91 -11.38 -4.94 9.19
C THR A 91 -10.16 -5.73 8.75
N ARG A 92 -9.24 -5.09 8.02
CA ARG A 92 -7.93 -5.65 7.64
C ARG A 92 -6.84 -4.62 7.92
N HIS A 93 -5.81 -5.02 8.67
CA HIS A 93 -4.64 -4.17 8.93
C HIS A 93 -3.39 -4.86 8.42
N VAL A 94 -2.63 -4.16 7.59
CA VAL A 94 -1.30 -4.60 7.15
C VAL A 94 -0.30 -3.53 7.55
N ASP A 95 0.70 -3.92 8.35
CA ASP A 95 1.75 -3.01 8.79
C ASP A 95 3.13 -3.50 8.30
N GLU A 96 3.60 -2.90 7.20
CA GLU A 96 4.93 -3.17 6.66
C GLU A 96 6.04 -2.36 7.36
N ARG A 97 5.71 -1.46 8.28
CA ARG A 97 6.70 -0.75 9.10
C ARG A 97 7.30 -1.69 10.15
N ALA A 98 6.54 -2.67 10.61
CA ALA A 98 6.99 -3.69 11.55
C ALA A 98 7.92 -4.75 10.92
N LEU A 99 8.01 -4.80 9.59
CA LEU A 99 8.86 -5.75 8.84
C LEU A 99 10.29 -5.26 8.64
N LEU A 100 10.74 -4.28 9.44
CA LEU A 100 12.13 -3.85 9.48
C LEU A 100 12.94 -4.90 10.27
N ARG A 101 13.39 -5.96 9.58
CA ARG A 101 14.42 -6.88 10.05
C ARG A 101 15.62 -6.83 9.13
#